data_AF-A0A947CLA7-F1
#
_entry.id   AF-A0A947CLA7-F1
#
_cell.length_a   1.000
_cell.length_b   1.000
_cell.length_c   1.000
_cell.angle_alpha   90.00
_cell.angle_beta   90.00
_cell.angle_gamma   90.00
#
_symmetry.space_group_name_H-M   'P 1'
#
loop_
_entity.id
_entity.type
_entity.pdbx_description
1 polymer ?
#
loop_
_entity_poly.entity_id
_entity_poly.type
_entity_poly.pdbx_seq_one_letter_code
_entity_poly.pdbx_strand_id
1 'polypeptide(L)'
;MKGALLACMMVVGCSSSSEPKPRTKAASPPPAKPVVFDAAPPPTSDAASESDAGPDQVYPDFVGSPLTADLDGDGKPETIAFECTPTRVEIKVGAARAREKVGISELVGCSAAVVQVGEGKTKQLVVVPGEHEEVGPSDHFMYTFRSGKLRRIWSAVAEVTFLADRSWTTSNSDCDDEAKEWTTVTIVHRFDGQQVSSQSKTTKSPVDEDGCPDDP
;
A
#
# COMPACT_ATOMS: atom_id res chain seq x y z
N MET A 1 24.77 4.32 57.01
CA MET A 1 24.07 5.46 57.63
C MET A 1 24.13 6.63 56.67
N LYS A 2 22.96 7.22 56.33
CA LYS A 2 22.74 8.55 55.71
C LYS A 2 23.33 8.71 54.28
N GLY A 3 22.59 8.89 53.19
CA GLY A 3 21.25 9.48 53.00
C GLY A 3 21.36 10.69 52.05
N ALA A 4 20.24 11.03 51.38
CA ALA A 4 19.94 12.25 50.61
C ALA A 4 20.18 12.17 49.09
N LEU A 5 19.31 12.69 48.21
CA LEU A 5 17.94 13.17 48.35
C LEU A 5 17.33 13.14 46.94
N LEU A 6 16.06 12.75 46.89
CA LEU A 6 15.20 12.71 45.71
C LEU A 6 14.70 14.14 45.41
N ALA A 7 14.82 14.62 44.18
CA ALA A 7 14.18 15.85 43.72
C ALA A 7 13.27 15.52 42.52
N CYS A 8 11.98 15.35 42.83
CA CYS A 8 10.90 15.16 41.87
C CYS A 8 10.40 16.56 41.46
N MET A 9 10.72 17.01 40.24
CA MET A 9 10.06 18.17 39.64
C MET A 9 8.79 17.69 38.94
N MET A 10 7.65 17.87 39.61
CA MET A 10 6.34 17.75 38.98
C MET A 10 6.04 19.04 38.21
N VAL A 11 5.98 18.96 36.89
CA VAL A 11 5.43 20.04 36.06
C VAL A 11 3.92 19.79 35.92
N VAL A 12 3.15 20.60 36.65
CA VAL A 12 1.68 20.66 36.54
C VAL A 12 1.35 21.47 35.29
N GLY A 13 1.09 20.78 34.17
CA GLY A 13 0.57 21.38 32.96
C GLY A 13 -0.95 21.58 33.05
N CYS A 14 -1.39 22.83 32.94
CA CYS A 14 -2.78 23.23 32.97
C CYS A 14 -3.62 22.51 31.90
N SER A 15 -4.65 21.77 32.35
CA SER A 15 -5.74 21.30 31.48
C SER A 15 -6.57 22.49 31.03
N SER A 16 -6.32 22.97 29.82
CA SER A 16 -7.21 23.93 29.16
C SER A 16 -8.40 23.16 28.58
N SER A 17 -9.47 23.11 29.34
CA SER A 17 -10.76 22.54 28.94
C SER A 17 -11.42 23.52 27.96
N SER A 18 -11.28 23.27 26.65
CA SER A 18 -12.04 23.99 25.64
C SER A 18 -13.43 23.37 25.54
N GLU A 19 -14.45 24.11 26.00
CA GLU A 19 -15.85 23.75 25.85
C GLU A 19 -16.21 23.49 24.37
N PRO A 20 -16.88 22.37 24.04
CA PRO A 20 -17.36 22.10 22.70
C PRO A 20 -18.48 23.09 22.34
N LYS A 21 -18.22 23.91 21.31
CA LYS A 21 -19.18 24.84 20.72
C LYS A 21 -20.45 24.08 20.29
N PRO A 22 -21.66 24.53 20.64
CA PRO A 22 -22.91 23.87 20.27
C PRO A 22 -23.03 23.76 18.75
N ARG A 23 -23.15 22.52 18.26
CA ARG A 23 -23.30 22.19 16.84
C ARG A 23 -24.69 22.63 16.39
N THR A 24 -24.77 23.73 15.66
CA THR A 24 -26.01 24.19 15.01
C THR A 24 -26.52 23.07 14.10
N LYS A 25 -27.72 22.56 14.38
CA LYS A 25 -28.43 21.60 13.54
C LYS A 25 -28.64 22.23 12.16
N ALA A 26 -27.86 21.82 11.18
CA ALA A 26 -28.11 22.17 9.78
C ALA A 26 -29.47 21.58 9.38
N ALA A 27 -30.35 22.44 8.88
CA ALA A 27 -31.63 22.03 8.33
C ALA A 27 -31.40 21.06 7.17
N SER A 28 -32.14 19.95 7.16
CA SER A 28 -32.11 18.98 6.06
C SER A 28 -32.50 19.69 4.76
N PRO A 29 -31.73 19.49 3.67
CA PRO A 29 -32.13 20.01 2.36
C PRO A 29 -33.46 19.37 1.93
N PRO A 30 -34.31 20.12 1.21
CA PRO A 30 -35.57 19.60 0.70
C PRO A 30 -35.32 18.41 -0.25
N PRO A 31 -36.24 17.43 -0.31
CA PRO A 31 -36.12 16.30 -1.22
C PRO A 31 -36.09 16.78 -2.68
N ALA A 32 -35.09 16.31 -3.43
CA ALA A 32 -34.98 16.58 -4.85
C ALA A 32 -36.19 15.99 -5.61
N LYS A 33 -36.70 16.73 -6.58
CA LYS A 33 -37.77 16.26 -7.47
C LYS A 33 -37.27 15.08 -8.32
N PRO A 34 -38.07 14.03 -8.53
CA PRO A 34 -37.72 12.94 -9.42
C PRO A 34 -37.58 13.46 -10.86
N VAL A 35 -36.41 13.25 -11.44
CA VAL A 35 -36.15 13.52 -12.86
C VAL A 35 -36.68 12.32 -13.64
N VAL A 36 -37.74 12.55 -14.42
CA VAL A 36 -38.26 11.56 -15.37
C VAL A 36 -37.34 11.59 -16.59
N PHE A 37 -36.59 10.52 -16.81
CA PHE A 37 -35.81 10.34 -18.04
C PHE A 37 -36.68 9.62 -19.07
N ASP A 38 -36.92 10.28 -20.19
CA ASP A 38 -37.47 9.63 -21.40
C ASP A 38 -36.48 8.57 -21.89
N ALA A 39 -36.97 7.33 -22.04
CA ALA A 39 -36.19 6.19 -22.48
C ALA A 39 -35.77 6.37 -23.95
N ALA A 40 -34.49 6.67 -24.17
CA ALA A 40 -33.88 6.56 -25.49
C ALA A 40 -33.85 5.07 -25.93
N PRO A 41 -34.03 4.78 -27.23
CA PRO A 41 -33.96 3.42 -27.76
C PRO A 41 -32.59 2.78 -27.48
N PRO A 42 -32.52 1.44 -27.32
CA PRO A 42 -31.27 0.75 -27.03
C PRO A 42 -30.28 0.93 -28.19
N PRO A 43 -29.03 1.36 -27.94
CA PRO A 43 -28.00 1.37 -28.97
C PRO A 43 -27.70 -0.07 -29.43
N THR A 44 -27.64 -0.25 -30.74
CA THR A 44 -27.33 -1.51 -31.42
C THR A 44 -25.92 -1.99 -31.11
N SER A 45 -25.81 -3.30 -30.89
CA SER A 45 -24.73 -4.03 -30.23
C SER A 45 -23.49 -4.34 -31.08
N ASP A 46 -22.86 -3.33 -31.68
CA ASP A 46 -21.56 -3.49 -32.39
C ASP A 46 -20.50 -2.49 -31.90
N ALA A 47 -20.58 -2.06 -30.64
CA ALA A 47 -19.45 -1.40 -29.99
C ALA A 47 -18.41 -2.49 -29.68
N ALA A 48 -17.43 -2.63 -30.57
CA ALA A 48 -16.19 -3.32 -30.28
C ALA A 48 -15.78 -2.95 -28.87
N SER A 49 -15.64 -3.95 -27.98
CA SER A 49 -15.05 -3.75 -26.66
C SER A 49 -13.68 -3.13 -26.90
N GLU A 50 -13.60 -1.80 -26.84
CA GLU A 50 -12.36 -1.10 -26.63
C GLU A 50 -11.85 -1.69 -25.32
N SER A 51 -10.92 -2.63 -25.46
CA SER A 51 -10.15 -3.14 -24.35
C SER A 51 -9.70 -1.92 -23.58
N ASP A 52 -10.29 -1.72 -22.41
CA ASP A 52 -9.87 -0.75 -21.41
C ASP A 52 -8.49 -1.23 -20.92
N ALA A 53 -7.52 -1.12 -21.82
CA ALA A 53 -6.13 -1.44 -21.58
C ALA A 53 -5.70 -0.38 -20.57
N GLY A 54 -5.73 -0.79 -19.30
CA GLY A 54 -5.25 0.04 -18.22
C GLY A 54 -3.84 0.57 -18.50
N PRO A 55 -3.33 1.47 -17.65
CA PRO A 55 -2.00 2.02 -17.83
C PRO A 55 -0.94 0.91 -17.95
N ASP A 56 0.08 1.16 -18.76
CA ASP A 56 1.18 0.22 -18.97
C ASP A 56 1.80 -0.21 -17.63
N GLN A 57 2.15 -1.49 -17.53
CA GLN A 57 2.84 -2.02 -16.36
C GLN A 57 4.32 -1.62 -16.39
N VAL A 58 4.88 -1.34 -15.21
CA VAL A 58 6.29 -1.03 -15.01
C VAL A 58 6.87 -2.09 -14.07
N TYR A 59 7.90 -2.80 -14.55
CA TYR A 59 8.61 -3.78 -13.75
C TYR A 59 9.76 -3.11 -13.01
N PRO A 60 9.69 -3.00 -11.67
CA PRO A 60 10.79 -2.47 -10.89
C PRO A 60 11.96 -3.45 -10.87
N ASP A 61 13.19 -2.93 -10.93
CA ASP A 61 14.40 -3.73 -10.83
C ASP A 61 14.68 -4.09 -9.37
N PHE A 62 14.37 -5.32 -8.99
CA PHE A 62 14.59 -5.86 -7.65
C PHE A 62 16.03 -6.36 -7.52
N VAL A 63 16.76 -5.75 -6.59
CA VAL A 63 18.19 -6.03 -6.38
C VAL A 63 18.45 -6.45 -4.94
N GLY A 64 19.63 -7.05 -4.72
CA GLY A 64 20.15 -7.34 -3.39
C GLY A 64 20.73 -6.11 -2.68
N SER A 65 21.16 -6.31 -1.44
CA SER A 65 21.78 -5.28 -0.60
C SER A 65 23.31 -5.28 -0.79
N PRO A 66 23.99 -4.11 -0.81
CA PRO A 66 23.44 -2.76 -0.76
C PRO A 66 23.02 -2.22 -2.13
N LEU A 67 22.12 -1.22 -2.15
CA LEU A 67 21.77 -0.44 -3.34
C LEU A 67 21.92 1.06 -3.09
N THR A 68 22.00 1.86 -4.16
CA THR A 68 22.20 3.32 -4.08
C THR A 68 21.17 4.05 -4.93
N ALA A 69 20.44 5.01 -4.35
CA ALA A 69 19.45 5.82 -5.08
C ALA A 69 19.16 7.15 -4.37
N ASP A 70 18.84 8.19 -5.14
CA ASP A 70 18.30 9.46 -4.62
C ASP A 70 16.80 9.27 -4.28
N LEU A 71 16.50 9.13 -2.99
CA LEU A 71 15.15 8.89 -2.48
C LEU A 71 14.41 10.19 -2.15
N ASP A 72 15.11 11.22 -1.68
CA ASP A 72 14.48 12.48 -1.25
C ASP A 72 14.46 13.57 -2.33
N GLY A 73 15.09 13.32 -3.48
CA GLY A 73 15.05 14.17 -4.67
C GLY A 73 16.02 15.35 -4.61
N ASP A 74 17.01 15.35 -3.71
CA ASP A 74 18.01 16.41 -3.59
C ASP A 74 19.15 16.31 -4.61
N GLY A 75 19.18 15.24 -5.41
CA GLY A 75 20.19 14.97 -6.44
C GLY A 75 21.42 14.21 -5.94
N LYS A 76 21.47 13.83 -4.64
CA LYS A 76 22.54 13.02 -4.06
C LYS A 76 21.99 11.64 -3.72
N PRO A 77 22.64 10.56 -4.19
CA PRO A 77 22.17 9.23 -3.86
C PRO A 77 22.41 8.86 -2.38
N GLU A 78 21.41 8.23 -1.76
CA GLU A 78 21.55 7.53 -0.49
C GLU A 78 22.03 6.09 -0.68
N THR A 79 22.88 5.61 0.24
CA THR A 79 23.15 4.18 0.38
C THR A 79 22.04 3.53 1.21
N ILE A 80 21.45 2.48 0.64
CA ILE A 80 20.37 1.70 1.20
C ILE A 80 20.90 0.30 1.46
N ALA A 81 20.81 -0.14 2.71
CA ALA A 81 21.14 -1.49 3.13
C ALA A 81 19.94 -2.11 3.81
N PHE A 82 19.65 -3.35 3.47
CA PHE A 82 18.59 -4.12 4.11
C PHE A 82 19.09 -5.52 4.43
N GLU A 83 18.51 -6.07 5.49
CA GLU A 83 18.80 -7.39 6.01
C GLU A 83 17.50 -8.01 6.48
N CYS A 84 17.32 -9.29 6.19
CA CYS A 84 16.11 -9.99 6.55
C CYS A 84 16.43 -11.29 7.26
N THR A 85 15.63 -11.56 8.28
CA THR A 85 15.62 -12.79 9.04
C THR A 85 14.20 -13.34 9.02
N PRO A 86 13.98 -14.61 9.38
CA PRO A 86 12.65 -15.22 9.41
C PRO A 86 11.58 -14.43 10.17
N THR A 87 11.99 -13.56 11.11
CA THR A 87 11.06 -12.80 11.97
C THR A 87 11.16 -11.29 11.81
N ARG A 88 12.09 -10.81 10.97
CA ARG A 88 12.36 -9.37 10.91
C ARG A 88 12.99 -8.92 9.60
N VAL A 89 12.54 -7.77 9.11
CA VAL A 89 13.22 -6.97 8.10
C VAL A 89 13.85 -5.74 8.78
N GLU A 90 15.15 -5.50 8.60
CA GLU A 90 15.82 -4.26 9.00
C GLU A 90 16.30 -3.49 7.76
N ILE A 91 15.95 -2.22 7.68
CA ILE A 91 16.30 -1.32 6.57
C ILE A 91 17.10 -0.15 7.13
N LYS A 92 18.16 0.25 6.44
CA LYS A 92 19.02 1.38 6.75
C LYS A 92 19.18 2.26 5.52
N VAL A 93 18.97 3.57 5.70
CA VAL A 93 19.17 4.59 4.67
C VAL A 93 19.98 5.72 5.29
N GLY A 94 21.28 5.77 4.99
CA GLY A 94 22.21 6.62 5.75
C GLY A 94 22.16 6.33 7.25
N ALA A 95 21.76 7.33 8.05
CA ALA A 95 21.57 7.17 9.50
C ALA A 95 20.17 6.68 9.91
N ALA A 96 19.19 6.76 9.01
CA ALA A 96 17.83 6.33 9.29
C ALA A 96 17.72 4.80 9.31
N ARG A 97 16.80 4.29 10.13
CA ARG A 97 16.51 2.85 10.22
C ARG A 97 15.01 2.60 10.32
N ALA A 98 14.55 1.51 9.71
CA ALA A 98 13.24 0.92 9.95
C ALA A 98 13.38 -0.57 10.27
N ARG A 99 12.42 -1.09 11.04
CA ARG A 99 12.34 -2.51 11.39
C ARG A 99 10.90 -2.96 11.29
N GLU A 100 10.67 -4.02 10.55
CA GLU A 100 9.37 -4.67 10.46
C GLU A 100 9.47 -6.07 11.05
N LYS A 101 8.42 -6.47 11.76
CA LYS A 101 8.25 -7.84 12.17
C LYS A 101 7.55 -8.58 11.03
N VAL A 102 8.16 -9.67 10.57
CA VAL A 102 7.56 -10.59 9.59
C VAL A 102 7.34 -11.94 10.26
N GLY A 103 6.50 -12.78 9.64
CA GLY A 103 6.10 -14.09 10.18
C GLY A 103 6.44 -15.24 9.24
N ILE A 104 7.61 -15.20 8.57
CA ILE A 104 7.93 -16.11 7.47
C ILE A 104 8.82 -17.21 8.01
N SER A 105 8.29 -18.43 8.13
CA SER A 105 9.02 -19.59 8.64
C SER A 105 10.24 -19.94 7.77
N GLU A 106 10.17 -19.68 6.46
CA GLU A 106 11.18 -20.06 5.48
C GLU A 106 11.56 -18.86 4.60
N LEU A 107 12.21 -17.87 5.21
CA LEU A 107 12.71 -16.71 4.46
C LEU A 107 13.92 -17.11 3.61
N VAL A 108 13.76 -17.13 2.29
CA VAL A 108 14.85 -17.44 1.33
C VAL A 108 15.71 -16.21 1.05
N GLY A 109 15.18 -15.01 1.24
CA GLY A 109 15.93 -13.77 1.05
C GLY A 109 15.08 -12.52 1.18
N CYS A 110 15.65 -11.41 0.72
CA CYS A 110 14.93 -10.15 0.56
C CYS A 110 15.44 -9.47 -0.69
N SER A 111 14.51 -8.82 -1.38
CA SER A 111 14.85 -7.90 -2.45
C SER A 111 14.28 -6.53 -2.14
N ALA A 112 14.87 -5.51 -2.75
CA ALA A 112 14.33 -4.17 -2.69
C ALA A 112 14.40 -3.53 -4.07
N ALA A 113 13.46 -2.63 -4.33
CA ALA A 113 13.45 -1.82 -5.53
C ALA A 113 13.14 -0.36 -5.19
N VAL A 114 13.58 0.53 -6.07
CA VAL A 114 13.29 1.96 -5.97
C VAL A 114 12.27 2.32 -7.04
N VAL A 115 11.11 2.76 -6.60
CA VAL A 115 9.98 3.11 -7.47
C VAL A 115 9.69 4.59 -7.35
N GLN A 116 9.09 5.17 -8.40
CA GLN A 116 8.56 6.54 -8.33
C GLN A 116 7.04 6.46 -8.32
N VAL A 117 6.44 6.61 -7.14
CA VAL A 117 4.98 6.74 -6.98
C VAL A 117 4.60 8.18 -6.65
N GLY A 118 3.49 8.63 -7.22
CA GLY A 118 3.01 10.01 -7.06
C GLY A 118 3.79 11.07 -7.83
N GLU A 119 3.55 12.34 -7.48
CA GLU A 119 4.15 13.49 -8.14
C GLU A 119 5.49 13.89 -7.53
N GLY A 120 6.31 14.61 -8.31
CA GLY A 120 7.60 15.14 -7.88
C GLY A 120 8.80 14.23 -8.16
N LYS A 121 9.91 14.54 -7.49
CA LYS A 121 11.23 13.89 -7.68
C LYS A 121 11.54 12.81 -6.64
N THR A 122 10.79 12.76 -5.54
CA THR A 122 11.04 11.80 -4.46
C THR A 122 10.70 10.40 -4.92
N LYS A 123 11.55 9.43 -4.60
CA LYS A 123 11.32 8.01 -4.88
C LYS A 123 10.96 7.27 -3.59
N GLN A 124 10.39 6.09 -3.75
CA GLN A 124 9.97 5.22 -2.66
C GLN A 124 10.78 3.95 -2.72
N LEU A 125 11.12 3.45 -1.53
CA LEU A 125 11.80 2.18 -1.38
C LEU A 125 10.72 1.11 -1.13
N VAL A 126 10.68 0.11 -1.99
CA VAL A 126 9.85 -1.09 -1.82
C VAL A 126 10.77 -2.21 -1.37
N VAL A 127 10.39 -2.89 -0.30
CA VAL A 127 11.11 -4.05 0.22
C VAL A 127 10.15 -5.22 0.23
N VAL A 128 10.59 -6.32 -0.36
CA VAL A 128 9.86 -7.59 -0.41
C VAL A 128 10.68 -8.60 0.38
N PRO A 129 10.33 -8.88 1.66
CA PRO A 129 10.73 -10.12 2.28
C PRO A 129 10.30 -11.29 1.40
N GLY A 130 11.30 -12.01 0.91
CA GLY A 130 11.08 -13.09 -0.05
C GLY A 130 10.24 -14.19 0.57
N GLU A 131 9.27 -14.66 -0.21
CA GLU A 131 8.57 -15.91 0.01
C GLU A 131 8.81 -16.83 -1.20
N HIS A 132 8.78 -18.14 -0.95
CA HIS A 132 8.85 -19.16 -1.99
C HIS A 132 7.77 -18.86 -3.05
N GLU A 133 8.08 -19.06 -4.35
CA GLU A 133 7.07 -18.97 -5.43
C GLU A 133 5.83 -19.86 -5.19
N GLU A 134 5.93 -20.80 -4.25
CA GLU A 134 4.95 -21.85 -3.96
C GLU A 134 4.02 -21.54 -2.76
N VAL A 135 4.14 -20.40 -2.04
CA VAL A 135 3.33 -20.14 -0.81
C VAL A 135 2.41 -18.92 -0.87
N GLY A 136 2.15 -18.43 -2.08
CA GLY A 136 1.20 -17.35 -2.30
C GLY A 136 1.83 -15.95 -2.23
N PRO A 137 1.01 -14.91 -2.00
CA PRO A 137 1.45 -13.53 -2.18
C PRO A 137 2.40 -13.05 -1.08
N SER A 138 3.53 -12.46 -1.47
CA SER A 138 4.54 -11.98 -0.50
C SER A 138 4.10 -10.75 0.29
N ASP A 139 4.68 -10.60 1.49
CA ASP A 139 4.68 -9.33 2.24
C ASP A 139 5.40 -8.24 1.43
N HIS A 140 4.78 -7.07 1.29
CA HIS A 140 5.38 -5.89 0.66
C HIS A 140 5.37 -4.70 1.63
N PHE A 141 6.49 -4.00 1.71
CA PHE A 141 6.61 -2.76 2.49
C PHE A 141 7.08 -1.61 1.60
N MET A 142 6.41 -0.46 1.69
CA MET A 142 6.81 0.74 0.96
C MET A 142 7.13 1.91 1.91
N TYR A 143 8.25 2.57 1.66
CA TYR A 143 8.78 3.65 2.49
C TYR A 143 9.01 4.93 1.68
N THR A 144 8.87 6.06 2.37
CA THR A 144 9.43 7.35 1.94
C THR A 144 10.63 7.69 2.82
N PHE A 145 11.66 8.28 2.20
CA PHE A 145 12.78 8.88 2.90
C PHE A 145 12.75 10.40 2.68
N ARG A 146 12.60 11.16 3.77
CA ARG A 146 12.59 12.64 3.73
C ARG A 146 13.21 13.22 4.98
N SER A 147 14.05 14.23 4.80
CA SER A 147 14.69 14.95 5.92
C SER A 147 15.44 13.99 6.87
N GLY A 148 16.15 13.01 6.31
CA GLY A 148 16.91 12.03 7.07
C GLY A 148 16.05 11.00 7.83
N LYS A 149 14.76 10.85 7.51
CA LYS A 149 13.85 9.92 8.17
C LYS A 149 13.22 8.97 7.17
N LEU A 150 13.21 7.68 7.52
CA LEU A 150 12.50 6.64 6.80
C LEU A 150 11.12 6.44 7.46
N ARG A 151 10.05 6.46 6.67
CA ARG A 151 8.67 6.28 7.16
C ARG A 151 7.94 5.30 6.26
N ARG A 152 7.38 4.24 6.84
CA ARG A 152 6.48 3.33 6.11
C ARG A 152 5.22 4.09 5.73
N ILE A 153 4.86 4.04 4.45
CA ILE A 153 3.65 4.68 3.91
C ILE A 153 2.58 3.66 3.52
N TRP A 154 2.98 2.40 3.29
CA TRP A 154 2.08 1.35 2.85
C TRP A 154 2.67 -0.05 3.11
N SER A 155 1.79 -1.04 3.24
CA SER A 155 2.13 -2.46 3.27
C SER A 155 0.93 -3.33 2.90
N ALA A 156 1.17 -4.47 2.26
CA ALA A 156 0.15 -5.49 2.00
C ALA A 156 0.78 -6.87 1.79
N VAL A 157 -0.02 -7.91 1.99
CA VAL A 157 0.24 -9.29 1.54
C VAL A 157 -0.61 -9.47 0.28
N ALA A 158 0.00 -9.28 -0.88
CA ALA A 158 -0.68 -9.32 -2.18
C ALA A 158 0.31 -9.41 -3.35
N GLU A 159 -0.19 -9.79 -4.53
CA GLU A 159 0.52 -9.49 -5.78
C GLU A 159 0.53 -7.98 -6.02
N VAL A 160 1.69 -7.41 -6.35
CA VAL A 160 1.85 -5.96 -6.57
C VAL A 160 2.27 -5.67 -8.01
N THR A 161 1.55 -4.79 -8.68
CA THR A 161 1.92 -4.28 -10.02
C THR A 161 2.07 -2.77 -9.98
N PHE A 162 3.21 -2.26 -10.45
CA PHE A 162 3.42 -0.82 -10.60
C PHE A 162 2.98 -0.36 -11.99
N LEU A 163 2.41 0.84 -12.09
CA LEU A 163 1.81 1.36 -13.30
C LEU A 163 2.55 2.61 -13.79
N ALA A 164 2.53 2.86 -15.10
CA ALA A 164 3.20 4.00 -15.74
C ALA A 164 2.64 5.36 -15.29
N ASP A 165 1.39 5.40 -14.80
CA ASP A 165 0.77 6.58 -14.20
C ASP A 165 1.24 6.84 -12.75
N ARG A 166 2.23 6.08 -12.26
CA ARG A 166 2.82 6.16 -10.91
C ARG A 166 1.85 5.77 -9.78
N SER A 167 0.80 5.05 -10.12
CA SER A 167 0.00 4.26 -9.19
C SER A 167 0.56 2.84 -9.07
N TRP A 168 -0.01 2.05 -8.18
CA TRP A 168 0.23 0.61 -8.13
C TRP A 168 -1.06 -0.12 -7.78
N THR A 169 -1.18 -1.36 -8.21
CA THR A 169 -2.29 -2.23 -7.83
C THR A 169 -1.82 -3.31 -6.87
N THR A 170 -2.72 -3.72 -5.99
CA THR A 170 -2.66 -5.04 -5.36
C THR A 170 -3.75 -5.93 -5.89
N SER A 171 -3.47 -7.20 -6.07
CA SER A 171 -4.47 -8.22 -6.37
C SER A 171 -4.38 -9.36 -5.35
N ASN A 172 -5.54 -9.75 -4.83
CA ASN A 172 -5.72 -11.00 -4.11
C ASN A 172 -6.89 -11.74 -4.76
N SER A 173 -6.71 -13.04 -4.97
CA SER A 173 -7.77 -13.90 -5.48
C SER A 173 -8.05 -15.01 -4.50
N ASP A 174 -9.30 -15.44 -4.46
CA ASP A 174 -9.77 -16.54 -3.66
C ASP A 174 -10.79 -17.33 -4.47
N CYS A 175 -10.81 -18.65 -4.28
CA CYS A 175 -11.69 -19.54 -5.00
C CYS A 175 -12.70 -20.18 -4.06
N ASP A 176 -13.98 -19.94 -4.33
CA ASP A 176 -15.08 -20.50 -3.56
C ASP A 176 -15.64 -21.73 -4.30
N ASP A 177 -15.17 -22.90 -3.89
CA ASP A 177 -15.57 -24.19 -4.47
C ASP A 177 -17.07 -24.49 -4.29
N GLU A 178 -17.69 -23.98 -3.24
CA GLU A 178 -19.12 -24.17 -2.97
C GLU A 178 -19.95 -23.28 -3.91
N ALA A 179 -19.53 -22.02 -4.09
CA ALA A 179 -20.17 -21.10 -5.02
C ALA A 179 -19.81 -21.35 -6.49
N LYS A 180 -18.74 -22.11 -6.76
CA LYS A 180 -18.11 -22.26 -8.09
C LYS A 180 -17.74 -20.91 -8.69
N GLU A 181 -17.18 -20.03 -7.86
CA GLU A 181 -16.79 -18.67 -8.24
C GLU A 181 -15.34 -18.36 -7.85
N TRP A 182 -14.58 -17.80 -8.79
CA TRP A 182 -13.29 -17.19 -8.55
C TRP A 182 -13.50 -15.69 -8.27
N THR A 183 -13.12 -15.24 -7.08
CA THR A 183 -13.24 -13.84 -6.68
C THR A 183 -11.88 -13.17 -6.65
N THR A 184 -11.69 -12.14 -7.49
CA THR A 184 -10.48 -11.30 -7.45
C THR A 184 -10.83 -9.92 -6.90
N VAL A 185 -10.06 -9.49 -5.90
CA VAL A 185 -10.11 -8.13 -5.35
C VAL A 185 -8.87 -7.39 -5.82
N THR A 186 -9.06 -6.42 -6.71
CA THR A 186 -8.01 -5.51 -7.17
C THR A 186 -8.17 -4.17 -6.47
N ILE A 187 -7.09 -3.66 -5.87
CA ILE A 187 -7.06 -2.34 -5.24
C ILE A 187 -6.05 -1.46 -5.96
N VAL A 188 -6.49 -0.31 -6.47
CA VAL A 188 -5.61 0.71 -7.05
C VAL A 188 -5.21 1.69 -5.97
N HIS A 189 -3.91 1.89 -5.79
CA HIS A 189 -3.32 2.76 -4.79
C HIS A 189 -2.65 3.97 -5.43
N ARG A 190 -2.83 5.16 -4.83
CA ARG A 190 -2.17 6.40 -5.25
C ARG A 190 -1.56 7.12 -4.06
N PHE A 191 -0.35 7.64 -4.24
CA PHE A 191 0.35 8.44 -3.24
C PHE A 191 0.38 9.91 -3.65
N ASP A 192 -0.13 10.80 -2.78
CA ASP A 192 -0.18 12.25 -3.04
C ASP A 192 1.06 13.00 -2.50
N GLY A 193 2.09 12.27 -2.08
CA GLY A 193 3.26 12.81 -1.40
C GLY A 193 3.13 12.89 0.12
N GLN A 194 1.95 12.63 0.68
CA GLN A 194 1.71 12.60 2.12
C GLN A 194 1.07 11.30 2.60
N GLN A 195 0.05 10.84 1.89
CA GLN A 195 -0.81 9.70 2.24
C GLN A 195 -1.12 8.83 1.01
N VAL A 196 -1.50 7.57 1.28
CA VAL A 196 -1.96 6.63 0.27
C VAL A 196 -3.49 6.62 0.25
N SER A 197 -4.06 6.78 -0.94
CA SER A 197 -5.49 6.57 -1.20
C SER A 197 -5.68 5.27 -1.99
N SER A 198 -6.79 4.58 -1.75
CA SER A 198 -7.05 3.25 -2.30
C SER A 198 -8.47 3.16 -2.85
N GLN A 199 -8.63 2.51 -4.01
CA GLN A 199 -9.93 2.21 -4.61
C GLN A 199 -9.99 0.72 -4.94
N SER A 200 -10.99 0.03 -4.40
CA SER A 200 -11.17 -1.42 -4.58
C SER A 200 -12.20 -1.72 -5.66
N LYS A 201 -11.92 -2.76 -6.45
CA LYS A 201 -12.84 -3.38 -7.40
C LYS A 201 -12.82 -4.88 -7.17
N THR A 202 -14.00 -5.47 -7.05
CA THR A 202 -14.16 -6.92 -6.96
C THR A 202 -14.72 -7.43 -8.29
N THR A 203 -14.10 -8.47 -8.82
CA THR A 203 -14.59 -9.21 -9.99
C THR A 203 -14.83 -10.66 -9.59
N LYS A 204 -15.91 -11.23 -10.12
CA LYS A 204 -16.26 -12.64 -9.95
C LYS A 204 -16.31 -13.29 -11.32
N SER A 205 -15.71 -14.46 -11.42
CA SER A 205 -15.74 -15.28 -12.63
C SER A 205 -16.23 -16.68 -12.26
N PRO A 206 -17.09 -17.31 -13.09
CA PRO A 206 -17.45 -18.70 -12.85
C PRO A 206 -16.22 -19.60 -13.01
N VAL A 207 -16.15 -20.63 -12.18
CA VAL A 207 -15.15 -21.71 -12.28
C VAL A 207 -15.78 -22.88 -13.05
N ASP A 208 -14.98 -23.63 -13.80
CA ASP A 208 -15.45 -24.79 -14.55
C ASP A 208 -15.71 -26.01 -13.62
N GLU A 209 -16.18 -27.11 -14.22
CA GLU A 209 -16.53 -28.33 -13.48
C GLU A 209 -15.33 -28.97 -12.78
N ASP A 210 -14.11 -28.70 -13.27
CA ASP A 210 -12.86 -29.16 -12.67
C ASP A 210 -12.56 -28.46 -11.32
N GLY A 211 -13.35 -27.44 -10.96
CA GLY A 211 -13.31 -26.79 -9.66
C GLY A 211 -12.17 -25.78 -9.53
N CYS A 212 -11.98 -25.28 -8.31
CA CYS A 212 -10.84 -24.44 -8.03
C CYS A 212 -9.55 -25.21 -8.38
N PRO A 213 -8.58 -24.61 -9.09
CA PRO A 213 -7.27 -25.24 -9.22
C PRO A 213 -6.79 -25.56 -7.80
N ASP A 214 -6.39 -26.80 -7.55
CA ASP A 214 -5.76 -27.18 -6.29
C ASP A 214 -4.66 -26.13 -6.02
N ASP A 215 -4.75 -25.42 -4.89
CA ASP A 215 -3.79 -24.38 -4.51
C ASP A 215 -2.36 -24.88 -4.79
N PRO A 216 -1.51 -24.11 -5.51
CA PRO A 216 -0.13 -24.51 -5.76
C PRO A 216 0.68 -24.66 -4.47
#